data_AF-A0AAD8JIX0-F1
#
_entry.id   AF-A0AAD8JIX0-F1
#
_cell.length_a   1.000
_cell.length_b   1.000
_cell.length_c   1.000
_cell.angle_alpha   90.00
_cell.angle_beta   90.00
_cell.angle_gamma   90.00
#
_symmetry.space_group_name_H-M   'P 1'
#
loop_
_entity.id
_entity.type
_entity.pdbx_description
1 polymer ?
#
loop_
_entity_poly.entity_id
_entity_poly.type
_entity_poly.pdbx_seq_one_letter_code
_entity_poly.pdbx_strand_id
1 'polypeptide(L)'
;MGSPANKKVRIGAESPELENVNIKLRGWFGNMDWIYRKKYYRLLTDMLSGLGNARNLTFDSDGIEALSSADFLASLPSPFYNLKIVKLPLGYKESSIFGALRSYILGGSPRATIVTTLPQSNMLSQTEAVSMTTQNEVILKPLAAPTKELDDSQFKHQIPIIEENVVEDFVVDTDRVRRIDVPVEIGKDRVSSSRENRDFGLWRGHEVNSAFVCLLNCIMDKYPETFEQFTAKNKKLCTRNLNMLCTSLNDFTKLSITEVDSETIVEYRELFAYLNNRGFNVSWAVSRLNYIEHLRFSKPLITELHEIDCRIDEDKTKLQELQARVDDVKSKLQDLEAHVDDAKSKLRDLQTLRLEKLTEIEKSFGTMGTNLSVGSIGADLLSSA
;
A
#
# COMPACT_ATOMS: atom_id res chain seq x y z
N MET A 1 -29.00 32.95 -44.52
CA MET A 1 -27.65 32.37 -44.32
C MET A 1 -27.09 33.02 -43.06
N GLY A 2 -26.47 32.33 -42.10
CA GLY A 2 -26.15 30.89 -42.02
C GLY A 2 -24.91 30.66 -41.16
N SER A 3 -24.96 31.03 -39.88
CA SER A 3 -23.76 31.08 -39.01
C SER A 3 -23.27 29.67 -38.64
N PRO A 4 -21.95 29.38 -38.72
CA PRO A 4 -21.42 28.06 -38.42
C PRO A 4 -21.36 27.79 -36.91
N ALA A 5 -22.18 26.86 -36.43
CA ALA A 5 -22.14 26.43 -35.03
C ALA A 5 -20.91 25.54 -34.77
N ASN A 6 -20.02 25.99 -33.87
CA ASN A 6 -18.88 25.20 -33.40
C ASN A 6 -19.35 23.96 -32.61
N LYS A 7 -19.53 22.82 -33.30
CA LYS A 7 -19.72 21.51 -32.67
C LYS A 7 -18.43 21.08 -31.95
N LYS A 8 -18.31 21.46 -30.69
CA LYS A 8 -17.23 21.01 -29.79
C LYS A 8 -17.43 19.51 -29.49
N VAL A 9 -16.84 18.65 -30.31
CA VAL A 9 -16.92 17.18 -30.15
C VAL A 9 -16.19 16.79 -28.86
N ARG A 10 -16.95 16.66 -27.77
CA ARG A 10 -16.46 16.14 -26.50
C ARG A 10 -16.46 14.62 -26.61
N ILE A 11 -15.31 14.04 -26.94
CA ILE A 11 -15.12 12.58 -26.94
C ILE A 11 -15.16 12.12 -25.48
N GLY A 12 -16.36 11.83 -25.00
CA GLY A 12 -16.55 11.11 -23.75
C GLY A 12 -16.21 9.65 -23.99
N ALA A 13 -15.06 9.20 -23.51
CA ALA A 13 -14.87 7.79 -23.24
C ALA A 13 -15.78 7.46 -22.05
N GLU A 14 -16.88 6.75 -22.31
CA GLU A 14 -17.82 6.32 -21.27
C GLU A 14 -17.14 5.23 -20.41
N SER A 15 -16.49 5.68 -19.33
CA SER A 15 -15.97 4.81 -18.29
C SER A 15 -17.15 4.01 -17.69
N PRO A 16 -17.06 2.67 -17.59
CA PRO A 16 -18.20 1.83 -17.20
C PRO A 16 -18.81 2.27 -15.87
N GLU A 17 -20.14 2.25 -15.77
CA GLU A 17 -20.85 2.64 -14.55
C GLU A 17 -20.48 1.70 -13.39
N LEU A 18 -19.73 2.22 -12.42
CA LEU A 18 -19.40 1.51 -11.19
C LEU A 18 -20.61 1.56 -10.25
N GLU A 19 -21.59 0.68 -10.48
CA GLU A 19 -22.88 0.76 -9.77
C GLU A 19 -22.73 0.66 -8.24
N ASN A 20 -21.81 -0.20 -7.77
CA ASN A 20 -21.53 -0.39 -6.35
C ASN A 20 -20.01 -0.48 -6.11
N VAL A 21 -19.47 0.43 -5.30
CA VAL A 21 -18.06 0.45 -4.88
C VAL A 21 -17.97 0.29 -3.37
N ASN A 22 -17.08 -0.59 -2.90
CA ASN A 22 -16.87 -0.88 -1.48
C ASN A 22 -15.41 -0.65 -1.12
N ILE A 23 -15.15 0.44 -0.40
CA ILE A 23 -13.82 0.86 0.04
C ILE A 23 -13.57 0.28 1.42
N LYS A 24 -12.47 -0.47 1.55
CA LYS A 24 -12.00 -1.02 2.82
C LYS A 24 -10.57 -0.57 3.05
N LEU A 25 -10.35 0.29 4.05
CA LEU A 25 -9.02 0.78 4.42
C LEU A 25 -8.56 0.21 5.78
N ARG A 26 -9.18 -0.88 6.24
CA ARG A 26 -8.80 -1.60 7.46
C ARG A 26 -7.28 -1.76 7.60
N GLY A 27 -6.74 -1.24 8.70
CA GLY A 27 -5.32 -1.33 9.04
C GLY A 27 -4.37 -0.40 8.28
N TRP A 28 -4.82 0.37 7.27
CA TRP A 28 -3.95 1.26 6.48
C TRP A 28 -3.28 2.37 7.30
N PHE A 29 -3.88 2.77 8.42
CA PHE A 29 -3.48 3.95 9.20
C PHE A 29 -3.07 3.61 10.65
N GLY A 30 -3.06 2.33 11.02
CA GLY A 30 -2.69 1.87 12.35
C GLY A 30 -1.20 2.14 12.63
N ASN A 31 -0.91 2.80 13.76
CA ASN A 31 0.44 3.19 14.21
C ASN A 31 1.31 3.98 13.20
N MET A 32 0.74 4.50 12.11
CA MET A 32 1.48 5.34 11.16
C MET A 32 1.63 6.78 11.63
N ASP A 33 2.87 7.26 11.58
CA ASP A 33 3.23 8.67 11.74
C ASP A 33 2.55 9.57 10.70
N TRP A 34 2.34 10.83 11.08
CA TRP A 34 1.62 11.85 10.34
C TRP A 34 2.25 12.17 8.97
N ILE A 35 3.58 12.11 8.84
CA ILE A 35 4.28 12.39 7.58
C ILE A 35 3.96 11.31 6.54
N TYR A 36 3.97 10.04 6.96
CA TYR A 36 3.57 8.92 6.11
C TYR A 36 2.07 8.95 5.79
N ARG A 37 1.24 9.27 6.80
CA ARG A 37 -0.22 9.44 6.63
C ARG A 37 -0.54 10.43 5.51
N LYS A 38 0.21 11.53 5.40
CA LYS A 38 0.08 12.54 4.33
C LYS A 38 0.42 12.01 2.92
N LYS A 39 1.34 11.05 2.77
CA LYS A 39 1.61 10.38 1.49
C LYS A 39 0.46 9.44 1.10
N TYR A 40 0.01 8.58 2.03
CA TYR A 40 -1.14 7.70 1.83
C TYR A 40 -2.43 8.47 1.52
N TYR A 41 -2.61 9.65 2.11
CA TYR A 41 -3.75 10.51 1.83
C TYR A 41 -3.80 11.03 0.38
N ARG A 42 -2.66 11.32 -0.27
CA ARG A 42 -2.62 11.65 -1.71
C ARG A 42 -3.08 10.47 -2.55
N LEU A 43 -2.43 9.31 -2.36
CA LEU A 43 -2.75 8.05 -3.06
C LEU A 43 -4.23 7.67 -2.90
N LEU A 44 -4.81 7.89 -1.72
CA LEU A 44 -6.23 7.70 -1.46
C LEU A 44 -7.08 8.68 -2.27
N THR A 45 -6.76 9.97 -2.34
CA THR A 45 -7.52 10.94 -3.16
C THR A 45 -7.36 10.71 -4.66
N ASP A 46 -6.23 10.20 -5.13
CA ASP A 46 -6.00 9.83 -6.52
C ASP A 46 -6.85 8.60 -6.89
N MET A 47 -6.85 7.57 -6.03
CA MET A 47 -7.72 6.40 -6.16
C MET A 47 -9.22 6.81 -6.14
N LEU A 48 -9.63 7.68 -5.22
CA LEU A 48 -11.00 8.20 -5.15
C LEU A 48 -11.39 9.02 -6.39
N SER A 49 -10.44 9.70 -7.03
CA SER A 49 -10.66 10.43 -8.28
C SER A 49 -10.98 9.49 -9.44
N GLY A 50 -10.40 8.29 -9.48
CA GLY A 50 -10.77 7.22 -10.41
C GLY A 50 -12.20 6.68 -10.23
N LEU A 51 -12.81 6.92 -9.06
CA LEU A 51 -14.15 6.42 -8.70
C LEU A 51 -15.28 7.44 -8.96
N GLY A 52 -15.03 8.51 -9.72
CA GLY A 52 -16.00 9.60 -9.91
C GLY A 52 -17.37 9.21 -10.51
N ASN A 53 -17.41 8.12 -11.30
CA ASN A 53 -18.65 7.56 -11.88
C ASN A 53 -19.35 6.54 -10.94
N ALA A 54 -18.93 6.41 -9.68
CA ALA A 54 -19.53 5.47 -8.73
C ALA A 54 -20.95 5.91 -8.32
N ARG A 55 -21.92 5.01 -8.45
CA ARG A 55 -23.34 5.29 -8.16
C ARG A 55 -23.71 5.05 -6.70
N ASN A 56 -23.22 3.96 -6.11
CA ASN A 56 -23.33 3.68 -4.68
C ASN A 56 -21.93 3.46 -4.09
N LEU A 57 -21.60 4.16 -3.01
CA LEU A 57 -20.30 4.10 -2.35
C LEU A 57 -20.44 3.60 -0.92
N THR A 58 -19.69 2.56 -0.53
CA THR A 58 -19.65 2.04 0.84
C THR A 58 -18.24 2.19 1.41
N PHE A 59 -18.14 2.56 2.69
CA PHE A 59 -16.87 2.61 3.43
C PHE A 59 -16.90 1.65 4.64
N ASP A 60 -15.73 1.19 5.09
CA ASP A 60 -15.54 0.65 6.43
C ASP A 60 -15.32 1.76 7.49
N SER A 61 -15.27 1.35 8.76
CA SER A 61 -15.00 2.22 9.93
C SER A 61 -13.72 3.03 9.73
N ASP A 62 -12.65 2.30 9.44
CA ASP A 62 -11.28 2.78 9.34
C ASP A 62 -11.13 3.78 8.19
N GLY A 63 -11.84 3.57 7.06
CA GLY A 63 -11.87 4.50 5.94
C GLY A 63 -12.64 5.80 6.22
N ILE A 64 -13.76 5.76 6.95
CA ILE A 64 -14.46 6.99 7.38
C ILE A 64 -13.60 7.78 8.38
N GLU A 65 -13.00 7.10 9.36
CA GLU A 65 -12.17 7.75 10.39
C GLU A 65 -10.91 8.40 9.79
N ALA A 66 -10.22 7.69 8.89
CA ALA A 66 -9.06 8.21 8.18
C ALA A 66 -9.40 9.45 7.35
N LEU A 67 -10.48 9.40 6.54
CA LEU A 67 -10.93 10.55 5.75
C LEU A 67 -11.51 11.68 6.61
N SER A 68 -12.03 11.39 7.80
CA SER A 68 -12.49 12.44 8.75
C SER A 68 -11.32 13.20 9.38
N SER A 69 -10.15 12.57 9.46
CA SER A 69 -8.91 13.13 10.01
C SER A 69 -8.05 13.85 8.96
N ALA A 70 -8.58 14.06 7.75
CA ALA A 70 -7.86 14.55 6.58
C ALA A 70 -8.17 16.04 6.31
N ASP A 71 -7.59 16.96 7.10
CA ASP A 71 -7.87 18.41 7.05
C ASP A 71 -7.85 19.04 5.64
N PHE A 72 -6.94 18.56 4.78
CA PHE A 72 -6.75 19.06 3.43
C PHE A 72 -7.93 18.77 2.47
N LEU A 73 -8.84 17.83 2.81
CA LEU A 73 -10.06 17.58 2.01
C LEU A 73 -10.93 18.84 1.88
N ALA A 74 -10.83 19.79 2.82
CA ALA A 74 -11.52 21.07 2.73
C ALA A 74 -11.12 21.92 1.51
N SER A 75 -9.96 21.63 0.91
CA SER A 75 -9.40 22.34 -0.24
C SER A 75 -9.55 21.60 -1.57
N LEU A 76 -10.04 20.35 -1.55
CA LEU A 76 -10.15 19.51 -2.75
C LEU A 76 -11.58 19.52 -3.33
N PRO A 77 -11.73 19.55 -4.67
CA PRO A 77 -13.01 19.33 -5.30
C PRO A 77 -13.46 17.88 -5.08
N SER A 78 -14.78 17.70 -4.90
CA SER A 78 -15.39 16.37 -4.81
C SER A 78 -15.27 15.61 -6.14
N PRO A 79 -14.72 14.38 -6.18
CA PRO A 79 -14.55 13.63 -7.42
C PRO A 79 -15.84 12.96 -7.90
N PHE A 80 -16.84 12.77 -7.02
CA PHE A 80 -18.01 11.94 -7.29
C PHE A 80 -19.14 12.72 -7.96
N TYR A 81 -19.42 12.43 -9.24
CA TYR A 81 -20.40 13.17 -10.07
C TYR A 81 -21.63 12.36 -10.51
N ASN A 82 -21.68 11.04 -10.24
CA ASN A 82 -22.85 10.17 -10.52
C ASN A 82 -23.40 9.50 -9.24
N LEU A 83 -23.01 10.00 -8.07
CA LEU A 83 -23.28 9.37 -6.78
C LEU A 83 -24.75 9.57 -6.37
N LYS A 84 -25.38 8.50 -5.88
CA LYS A 84 -26.77 8.48 -5.41
C LYS A 84 -26.87 8.06 -3.95
N ILE A 85 -26.03 7.11 -3.51
CA ILE A 85 -26.06 6.59 -2.14
C ILE A 85 -24.64 6.49 -1.57
N VAL A 86 -24.45 6.97 -0.34
CA VAL A 86 -23.26 6.71 0.49
C VAL A 86 -23.68 5.86 1.67
N LYS A 87 -23.23 4.60 1.72
CA LYS A 87 -23.48 3.70 2.83
C LYS A 87 -22.38 3.82 3.89
N LEU A 88 -22.80 4.10 5.13
CA LEU A 88 -21.92 4.12 6.29
C LEU A 88 -21.74 2.73 6.93
N PRO A 89 -20.61 2.49 7.62
CA PRO A 89 -20.42 1.32 8.46
C PRO A 89 -21.41 1.30 9.65
N LEU A 90 -21.65 0.10 10.20
CA LEU A 90 -22.62 -0.09 11.27
C LEU A 90 -22.25 0.72 12.53
N GLY A 91 -23.22 1.40 13.13
CA GLY A 91 -23.03 2.24 14.32
C GLY A 91 -22.71 3.71 14.03
N TYR A 92 -22.23 4.05 12.83
CA TYR A 92 -22.07 5.45 12.42
C TYR A 92 -23.43 6.10 12.13
N LYS A 93 -23.55 7.40 12.45
CA LYS A 93 -24.72 8.23 12.11
C LYS A 93 -24.34 9.16 10.96
N GLU A 94 -25.32 9.63 10.18
CA GLU A 94 -25.06 10.68 9.18
C GLU A 94 -24.44 11.93 9.83
N SER A 95 -24.89 12.28 11.03
CA SER A 95 -24.36 13.38 11.84
C SER A 95 -22.90 13.18 12.30
N SER A 96 -22.27 12.03 12.04
CA SER A 96 -20.84 11.80 12.29
C SER A 96 -19.97 12.35 11.15
N ILE A 97 -20.53 12.61 9.96
CA ILE A 97 -19.77 13.19 8.83
C ILE A 97 -19.95 14.71 8.81
N PHE A 98 -18.94 15.40 9.36
CA PHE A 98 -18.90 16.87 9.43
C PHE A 98 -18.13 17.52 8.27
N GLY A 99 -18.48 18.79 8.03
CA GLY A 99 -17.65 19.78 7.32
C GLY A 99 -16.97 19.29 6.04
N ALA A 100 -15.64 19.31 6.05
CA ALA A 100 -14.78 19.00 4.91
C ALA A 100 -15.09 17.66 4.25
N LEU A 101 -15.25 16.59 5.03
CA LEU A 101 -15.53 15.26 4.49
C LEU A 101 -16.90 15.19 3.81
N ARG A 102 -17.91 15.86 4.37
CA ARG A 102 -19.26 15.93 3.77
C ARG A 102 -19.21 16.65 2.41
N SER A 103 -18.50 17.78 2.34
CA SER A 103 -18.29 18.53 1.10
C SER A 103 -17.49 17.74 0.06
N TYR A 104 -16.46 16.99 0.49
CA TYR A 104 -15.62 16.19 -0.40
C TYR A 104 -16.35 14.95 -0.97
N ILE A 105 -17.20 14.28 -0.18
CA ILE A 105 -17.98 13.13 -0.68
C ILE A 105 -19.19 13.57 -1.52
N LEU A 106 -19.94 14.60 -1.09
CA LEU A 106 -21.21 14.96 -1.72
C LEU A 106 -21.13 16.14 -2.72
N GLY A 107 -20.03 16.89 -2.76
CA GLY A 107 -19.95 18.16 -3.49
C GLY A 107 -20.20 18.08 -4.99
N GLY A 108 -19.77 17.00 -5.65
CA GLY A 108 -20.03 16.75 -7.08
C GLY A 108 -21.41 16.14 -7.34
N SER A 109 -22.07 15.62 -6.30
CA SER A 109 -23.36 14.94 -6.37
C SER A 109 -24.28 15.37 -5.21
N PRO A 110 -24.69 16.66 -5.13
CA PRO A 110 -25.42 17.22 -3.98
C PRO A 110 -26.83 16.66 -3.76
N ARG A 111 -27.28 15.71 -4.60
CA ARG A 111 -28.53 14.94 -4.46
C ARG A 111 -28.30 13.52 -3.91
N ALA A 112 -27.05 13.13 -3.65
CA ALA A 112 -26.73 11.84 -3.05
C ALA A 112 -27.17 11.80 -1.58
N THR A 113 -27.67 10.64 -1.15
CA THR A 113 -28.17 10.43 0.22
C THR A 113 -27.19 9.58 1.03
N ILE A 114 -26.87 9.99 2.26
CA ILE A 114 -26.11 9.17 3.20
C ILE A 114 -27.09 8.22 3.90
N VAL A 115 -26.76 6.93 3.98
CA VAL A 115 -27.59 5.90 4.61
C VAL A 115 -26.76 4.97 5.50
N THR A 116 -27.37 4.44 6.56
CA THR A 116 -26.77 3.35 7.37
C THR A 116 -27.14 1.97 6.84
N THR A 117 -28.23 1.87 6.08
CA THR A 117 -28.70 0.66 5.39
C THR A 117 -29.03 1.00 3.94
N LEU A 118 -28.60 0.15 3.00
CA LEU A 118 -28.99 0.32 1.59
C LEU A 118 -30.48 0.00 1.45
N PRO A 119 -31.29 0.84 0.77
CA PRO A 119 -32.65 0.49 0.40
C PRO A 119 -32.62 -0.76 -0.48
N GLN A 120 -33.33 -1.81 -0.08
CA GLN A 120 -33.52 -2.99 -0.93
C GLN A 120 -34.45 -2.61 -2.09
N SER A 121 -33.89 -2.37 -3.28
CA SER A 121 -34.69 -2.19 -4.49
C SER A 121 -35.29 -3.53 -4.90
N ASN A 122 -36.62 -3.62 -4.91
CA ASN A 122 -37.41 -4.84 -5.14
C ASN A 122 -36.87 -5.72 -6.29
N MET A 123 -36.27 -6.85 -5.94
CA MET A 123 -36.17 -8.03 -6.79
C MET A 123 -37.18 -9.06 -6.31
N LEU A 124 -38.41 -8.93 -6.79
CA LEU A 124 -39.54 -9.76 -6.39
C LEU A 124 -39.63 -10.98 -7.31
N SER A 125 -38.97 -12.08 -6.91
CA SER A 125 -39.20 -13.42 -7.43
C SER A 125 -39.12 -14.43 -6.30
N GLN A 126 -40.18 -15.24 -6.20
CA GLN A 126 -40.44 -16.34 -5.25
C GLN A 126 -39.22 -17.26 -5.04
N THR A 127 -39.07 -17.92 -3.88
CA THR A 127 -40.07 -18.81 -3.28
C THR A 127 -39.99 -18.88 -1.75
N GLU A 128 -41.12 -19.16 -1.11
CA GLU A 128 -41.24 -19.35 0.33
C GLU A 128 -40.55 -20.63 0.84
N ALA A 129 -39.92 -20.53 2.01
CA ALA A 129 -39.65 -21.67 2.88
C ALA A 129 -39.92 -21.23 4.33
N VAL A 130 -41.19 -21.32 4.74
CA VAL A 130 -41.60 -20.97 6.11
C VAL A 130 -41.04 -22.00 7.08
N SER A 131 -40.30 -21.54 8.09
CA SER A 131 -40.25 -22.21 9.38
C SER A 131 -39.99 -21.18 10.49
N MET A 132 -40.92 -21.06 11.42
CA MET A 132 -40.78 -20.26 12.64
C MET A 132 -40.59 -21.18 13.84
N THR A 133 -39.64 -20.85 14.71
CA THR A 133 -39.78 -21.17 16.14
C THR A 133 -39.09 -20.14 17.04
N THR A 134 -39.93 -19.40 17.76
CA THR A 134 -39.78 -18.94 19.16
C THR A 134 -38.49 -18.26 19.62
N GLN A 135 -38.70 -17.06 20.18
CA GLN A 135 -37.84 -16.39 21.16
C GLN A 135 -37.48 -17.30 22.36
N ASN A 136 -36.39 -16.95 23.04
CA ASN A 136 -36.38 -16.87 24.50
C ASN A 136 -35.36 -15.82 24.95
N GLU A 137 -35.75 -15.00 25.92
CA GLU A 137 -34.81 -14.15 26.68
C GLU A 137 -34.13 -14.98 27.77
N VAL A 138 -32.99 -14.50 28.30
CA VAL A 138 -32.78 -14.39 29.76
C VAL A 138 -31.60 -13.46 30.04
N ILE A 139 -31.73 -12.66 31.10
CA ILE A 139 -30.75 -11.68 31.58
C ILE A 139 -29.72 -12.37 32.48
N LEU A 140 -28.44 -11.98 32.42
CA LEU A 140 -27.54 -12.08 33.58
C LEU A 140 -26.39 -11.03 33.58
N LYS A 141 -26.45 -10.14 34.58
CA LYS A 141 -25.31 -9.45 35.22
C LYS A 141 -25.13 -10.16 36.59
N PRO A 142 -23.96 -10.14 37.29
CA PRO A 142 -23.37 -8.86 37.72
C PRO A 142 -21.84 -8.80 38.04
N LEU A 143 -21.39 -7.56 38.24
CA LEU A 143 -20.38 -7.06 39.22
C LEU A 143 -18.89 -7.52 39.30
N ALA A 144 -18.06 -6.47 39.29
CA ALA A 144 -16.98 -6.16 40.25
C ALA A 144 -15.51 -6.58 39.97
N ALA A 145 -14.62 -5.69 40.41
CA ALA A 145 -13.14 -5.74 40.43
C ALA A 145 -12.68 -5.66 41.93
N PRO A 146 -11.48 -5.21 42.36
CA PRO A 146 -10.29 -4.61 41.69
C PRO A 146 -9.02 -5.51 41.94
N THR A 147 -7.73 -5.11 42.00
CA THR A 147 -7.02 -3.80 42.12
C THR A 147 -5.53 -3.95 41.77
N LYS A 148 -4.90 -2.96 41.12
CA LYS A 148 -3.66 -2.24 41.56
C LYS A 148 -2.93 -1.48 40.43
N GLU A 149 -2.23 -0.42 40.82
CA GLU A 149 -1.36 0.38 39.95
C GLU A 149 0.04 -0.24 39.77
N LEU A 150 0.78 0.25 38.77
CA LEU A 150 2.16 0.68 38.99
C LEU A 150 2.51 1.84 38.04
N ASP A 151 3.23 2.81 38.57
CA ASP A 151 3.71 4.04 37.91
C ASP A 151 5.11 3.79 37.30
N ASP A 152 5.45 4.45 36.19
CA ASP A 152 6.48 5.51 36.14
C ASP A 152 6.67 5.99 34.67
N SER A 153 7.54 6.97 34.51
CA SER A 153 7.70 7.90 33.41
C SER A 153 8.91 7.61 32.51
N GLN A 154 8.86 8.10 31.26
CA GLN A 154 9.77 9.17 30.81
C GLN A 154 9.52 9.62 29.37
N PHE A 155 9.48 10.94 29.16
CA PHE A 155 9.58 11.56 27.83
C PHE A 155 11.04 11.62 27.36
N LYS A 156 11.29 11.35 26.07
CA LYS A 156 12.43 11.90 25.33
C LYS A 156 11.98 12.39 23.96
N HIS A 157 12.45 13.57 23.57
CA HIS A 157 12.22 14.12 22.23
C HIS A 157 13.06 13.37 21.18
N GLN A 158 12.51 13.23 19.97
CA GLN A 158 13.29 13.19 18.73
C GLN A 158 12.67 14.15 17.70
N ILE A 159 13.52 14.67 16.83
CA ILE A 159 13.19 15.67 15.80
C ILE A 159 12.92 14.92 14.49
N PRO A 160 11.85 15.25 13.73
CA PRO A 160 11.55 14.57 12.48
C PRO A 160 12.55 14.95 11.39
N ILE A 161 13.24 13.95 10.84
CA ILE A 161 13.94 14.05 9.55
C ILE A 161 12.92 13.73 8.46
N ILE A 162 12.89 14.53 7.40
CA ILE A 162 11.92 14.42 6.30
C ILE A 162 12.58 13.73 5.12
N GLU A 163 12.08 12.57 4.72
CA GLU A 163 12.45 11.91 3.47
C GLU A 163 11.29 11.88 2.47
N GLU A 164 11.38 12.74 1.45
CA GLU A 164 10.66 12.55 0.19
C GLU A 164 11.50 11.67 -0.74
N ASN A 165 11.07 10.42 -0.90
CA ASN A 165 11.32 9.64 -2.10
C ASN A 165 9.97 9.08 -2.59
N VAL A 166 9.68 9.34 -3.86
CA VAL A 166 8.64 8.68 -4.66
C VAL A 166 9.31 8.38 -5.99
N VAL A 167 9.54 7.09 -6.26
CA VAL A 167 10.06 6.63 -7.55
C VAL A 167 8.85 6.19 -8.36
N GLU A 168 8.48 6.96 -9.39
CA GLU A 168 7.54 6.50 -10.41
C GLU A 168 8.30 5.59 -11.38
N ASP A 169 8.03 4.29 -11.30
CA ASP A 169 8.73 3.28 -12.10
C ASP A 169 8.14 3.19 -13.52
N PHE A 170 8.78 3.87 -14.47
CA PHE A 170 8.39 3.87 -15.89
C PHE A 170 8.89 2.60 -16.60
N VAL A 171 8.26 1.47 -16.29
CA VAL A 171 8.45 0.20 -17.02
C VAL A 171 7.91 0.34 -18.45
N VAL A 172 8.80 0.65 -19.39
CA VAL A 172 8.50 0.59 -20.83
C VAL A 172 8.82 -0.82 -21.32
N ASP A 173 7.77 -1.59 -21.61
CA ASP A 173 7.87 -2.95 -22.14
C ASP A 173 8.48 -2.95 -23.55
N THR A 174 9.76 -3.33 -23.64
CA THR A 174 10.49 -3.52 -24.91
C THR A 174 11.05 -4.92 -25.06
N ASP A 175 10.23 -5.97 -24.90
CA ASP A 175 10.53 -7.26 -25.56
C ASP A 175 9.41 -7.74 -26.48
N ARG A 176 9.61 -7.50 -27.79
CA ARG A 176 8.79 -8.10 -28.84
C ARG A 176 9.58 -8.51 -30.07
N VAL A 177 10.73 -9.15 -29.84
CA VAL A 177 11.57 -9.72 -30.92
C VAL A 177 10.83 -10.88 -31.60
N ARG A 178 10.13 -10.58 -32.70
CA ARG A 178 9.62 -11.62 -33.61
C ARG A 178 10.80 -12.26 -34.34
N ARG A 179 11.14 -13.50 -33.98
CA ARG A 179 11.90 -14.38 -34.87
C ARG A 179 11.06 -14.64 -36.13
N ILE A 180 11.67 -14.47 -37.29
CA ILE A 180 11.15 -14.88 -38.58
C ILE A 180 12.29 -15.60 -39.30
N ASP A 181 12.31 -16.92 -39.20
CA ASP A 181 13.27 -17.76 -39.90
C ASP A 181 12.79 -17.99 -41.35
N VAL A 182 13.58 -17.54 -42.33
CA VAL A 182 13.41 -17.83 -43.76
C VAL A 182 14.79 -18.15 -44.33
N PRO A 183 14.96 -19.24 -45.11
CA PRO A 183 16.28 -19.81 -45.40
C PRO A 183 17.06 -19.08 -46.51
N VAL A 184 18.33 -19.46 -46.62
CA VAL A 184 19.31 -18.98 -47.61
C VAL A 184 18.94 -19.42 -49.03
N GLU A 185 18.93 -18.47 -49.97
CA GLU A 185 19.26 -18.73 -51.38
C GLU A 185 20.29 -17.71 -51.89
N ILE A 186 21.01 -18.08 -52.96
CA ILE A 186 22.23 -17.43 -53.43
C ILE A 186 22.02 -16.84 -54.82
N GLY A 187 22.29 -15.54 -55.02
CA GLY A 187 22.53 -15.04 -56.38
C GLY A 187 22.50 -13.53 -56.65
N LYS A 188 23.66 -13.03 -57.11
CA LYS A 188 23.84 -11.96 -58.11
C LYS A 188 23.38 -10.52 -57.78
N ASP A 189 24.39 -9.70 -57.51
CA ASP A 189 24.64 -8.41 -58.17
C ASP A 189 23.44 -7.54 -58.56
N ARG A 190 23.04 -6.65 -57.65
CA ARG A 190 22.63 -5.30 -58.02
C ARG A 190 23.06 -4.29 -56.97
N VAL A 191 24.02 -3.43 -57.34
CA VAL A 191 24.43 -2.26 -56.54
C VAL A 191 23.23 -1.32 -56.40
N SER A 192 22.49 -1.53 -55.32
CA SER A 192 21.34 -0.72 -54.94
C SER A 192 21.80 0.13 -53.76
N SER A 193 21.91 1.45 -53.97
CA SER A 193 22.36 2.36 -52.91
C SER A 193 21.39 2.28 -51.73
N SER A 194 21.83 1.62 -50.65
CA SER A 194 21.17 1.62 -49.36
C SER A 194 21.29 3.01 -48.74
N ARG A 195 20.51 3.96 -49.26
CA ARG A 195 20.31 5.28 -48.69
C ARG A 195 19.69 5.08 -47.31
N GLU A 196 20.55 5.11 -46.30
CA GLU A 196 20.22 4.91 -44.89
C GLU A 196 18.88 5.55 -44.55
N ASN A 197 17.95 4.76 -44.02
CA ASN A 197 16.70 5.26 -43.47
C ASN A 197 17.01 5.98 -42.14
N ARG A 198 17.50 7.21 -42.24
CA ARG A 198 17.88 8.02 -41.09
C ARG A 198 16.61 8.66 -40.52
N ASP A 199 16.13 8.10 -39.42
CA ASP A 199 14.90 8.48 -38.74
C ASP A 199 15.02 9.86 -38.07
N PHE A 200 15.00 10.90 -38.90
CA PHE A 200 14.99 12.29 -38.47
C PHE A 200 13.56 12.79 -38.21
N GLY A 201 13.35 13.36 -37.02
CA GLY A 201 12.16 14.14 -36.70
C GLY A 201 12.37 15.64 -36.96
N LEU A 202 11.28 16.39 -37.03
CA LEU A 202 11.31 17.85 -37.19
C LEU A 202 10.84 18.53 -35.90
N TRP A 203 11.76 19.18 -35.17
CA TRP A 203 11.45 19.94 -33.96
C TRP A 203 11.59 21.44 -34.22
N ARG A 204 10.48 22.19 -34.12
CA ARG A 204 10.38 23.64 -34.39
C ARG A 204 11.07 24.09 -35.70
N GLY A 205 11.04 23.25 -36.74
CA GLY A 205 11.65 23.50 -38.06
C GLY A 205 13.10 23.02 -38.23
N HIS A 206 13.74 22.54 -37.16
CA HIS A 206 15.06 21.90 -37.19
C HIS A 206 14.94 20.39 -37.36
N GLU A 207 15.80 19.79 -38.18
CA GLU A 207 15.94 18.34 -38.28
C GLU A 207 16.76 17.85 -37.07
N VAL A 208 16.25 16.85 -36.36
CA VAL A 208 16.85 16.20 -35.17
C VAL A 208 16.63 14.69 -35.27
N ASN A 209 17.28 13.86 -34.44
CA ASN A 209 16.88 12.45 -34.34
C ASN A 209 15.42 12.36 -33.87
N SER A 210 14.60 11.51 -34.50
CA SER A 210 13.18 11.33 -34.17
C SER A 210 12.95 10.98 -32.69
N ALA A 211 13.80 10.14 -32.11
CA ALA A 211 13.75 9.80 -30.68
C ALA A 211 13.95 11.02 -29.75
N PHE A 212 14.67 12.04 -30.22
CA PHE A 212 14.95 13.26 -29.46
C PHE A 212 13.83 14.32 -29.55
N VAL A 213 12.85 14.17 -30.43
CA VAL A 213 11.70 15.11 -30.51
C VAL A 213 10.90 15.11 -29.20
N CYS A 214 10.68 13.93 -28.61
CA CYS A 214 10.01 13.79 -27.32
C CYS A 214 10.84 14.43 -26.19
N LEU A 215 12.15 14.16 -26.15
CA LEU A 215 13.06 14.73 -25.15
C LEU A 215 13.09 16.27 -25.23
N LEU A 216 13.17 16.84 -26.43
CA LEU A 216 13.17 18.30 -26.63
C LEU A 216 11.85 18.96 -26.22
N ASN A 217 10.71 18.28 -26.41
CA ASN A 217 9.43 18.75 -25.88
C ASN A 217 9.43 18.70 -24.34
N CYS A 218 9.81 17.57 -23.73
CA CYS A 218 9.90 17.45 -22.27
C CYS A 218 10.84 18.48 -21.62
N ILE A 219 11.94 18.86 -22.27
CA ILE A 219 12.85 19.93 -21.81
C ILE A 219 12.18 21.30 -21.99
N MET A 220 11.54 21.57 -23.14
CA MET A 220 10.82 22.83 -23.38
C MET A 220 9.66 23.05 -22.38
N ASP A 221 8.97 21.99 -22.00
CA ASP A 221 7.79 22.05 -21.13
C ASP A 221 8.17 22.14 -19.63
N LYS A 222 9.33 21.61 -19.22
CA LYS A 222 9.82 21.65 -17.83
C LYS A 222 10.85 22.76 -17.56
N TYR A 223 11.67 23.10 -18.55
CA TYR A 223 12.82 24.02 -18.47
C TYR A 223 12.88 24.93 -19.72
N PRO A 224 11.82 25.72 -20.01
CA PRO A 224 11.75 26.56 -21.21
C PRO A 224 12.94 27.53 -21.36
N GLU A 225 13.51 27.97 -20.24
CA GLU A 225 14.70 28.83 -20.16
C GLU A 225 15.90 28.23 -20.90
N THR A 226 15.97 26.90 -21.03
CA THR A 226 17.01 26.16 -21.78
C THR A 226 17.19 26.71 -23.20
N PHE A 227 16.14 27.26 -23.82
CA PHE A 227 16.14 27.69 -25.22
C PHE A 227 16.04 29.21 -25.42
N GLU A 228 15.99 30.04 -24.36
CA GLU A 228 15.83 31.50 -24.47
C GLU A 228 16.93 32.16 -25.30
N GLN A 229 18.17 31.71 -25.14
CA GLN A 229 19.34 32.27 -25.83
C GLN A 229 19.67 31.58 -27.16
N PHE A 230 18.86 30.58 -27.56
CA PHE A 230 19.10 29.73 -28.75
C PHE A 230 18.70 30.44 -30.06
N THR A 231 19.43 31.49 -30.43
CA THR A 231 19.14 32.31 -31.63
C THR A 231 19.70 31.70 -32.93
N ALA A 232 18.89 30.85 -33.55
CA ALA A 232 19.30 29.89 -34.58
C ALA A 232 19.56 30.45 -36.01
N LYS A 233 20.57 31.32 -36.19
CA LYS A 233 20.90 31.91 -37.52
C LYS A 233 21.39 30.92 -38.60
N ASN A 234 21.83 29.70 -38.24
CA ASN A 234 22.31 28.69 -39.20
C ASN A 234 21.68 27.32 -38.91
N LYS A 235 20.71 26.91 -39.73
CA LYS A 235 19.93 25.67 -39.54
C LYS A 235 20.81 24.43 -39.31
N LYS A 236 21.91 24.26 -40.05
CA LYS A 236 22.80 23.09 -39.95
C LYS A 236 23.55 23.03 -38.62
N LEU A 237 24.07 24.17 -38.16
CA LEU A 237 24.75 24.25 -36.85
C LEU A 237 23.74 24.02 -35.71
N CYS A 238 22.53 24.55 -35.83
CA CYS A 238 21.47 24.38 -34.83
C CYS A 238 20.98 22.93 -34.74
N THR A 239 20.82 22.23 -35.87
CA THR A 239 20.59 20.76 -35.89
C THR A 239 21.70 20.00 -35.18
N ARG A 240 22.98 20.34 -35.40
CA ARG A 240 24.11 19.68 -34.70
C ARG A 240 24.09 19.96 -33.20
N ASN A 241 23.86 21.21 -32.80
CA ASN A 241 23.81 21.62 -31.39
C ASN A 241 22.62 20.97 -30.65
N LEU A 242 21.43 20.90 -31.27
CA LEU A 242 20.26 20.24 -30.68
C LEU A 242 20.48 18.75 -30.50
N ASN A 243 21.00 18.04 -31.51
CA ASN A 243 21.31 16.62 -31.37
C ASN A 243 22.37 16.37 -30.29
N MET A 244 23.39 17.23 -30.18
CA MET A 244 24.41 17.12 -29.12
C MET A 244 23.80 17.33 -27.73
N LEU A 245 23.00 18.37 -27.53
CA LEU A 245 22.24 18.59 -26.28
C LEU A 245 21.41 17.35 -25.90
N CYS A 246 20.73 16.74 -26.87
CA CYS A 246 19.85 15.61 -26.64
C CYS A 246 20.61 14.32 -26.31
N THR A 247 21.68 14.00 -27.04
CA THR A 247 22.57 12.87 -26.72
C THR A 247 23.10 13.04 -25.29
N SER A 248 23.74 14.17 -24.99
CA SER A 248 24.35 14.39 -23.69
C SER A 248 23.37 14.38 -22.52
N LEU A 249 22.15 14.90 -22.69
CA LEU A 249 21.12 14.83 -21.65
C LEU A 249 20.50 13.44 -21.53
N ASN A 250 20.29 12.71 -22.64
CA ASN A 250 19.85 11.31 -22.62
C ASN A 250 20.86 10.44 -21.85
N ASP A 251 22.16 10.62 -22.13
CA ASP A 251 23.24 9.84 -21.53
C ASP A 251 23.38 10.20 -20.05
N PHE A 252 23.33 11.49 -19.70
CA PHE A 252 23.29 11.96 -18.30
C PHE A 252 22.08 11.40 -17.51
N THR A 253 20.91 11.27 -18.15
CA THR A 253 19.72 10.68 -17.48
C THR A 253 19.76 9.16 -17.33
N LYS A 254 20.69 8.46 -18.00
CA LYS A 254 20.86 6.99 -17.92
C LYS A 254 21.99 6.57 -16.99
N LEU A 255 22.88 7.49 -16.66
CA LEU A 255 24.02 7.27 -15.78
C LEU A 255 23.58 6.78 -14.41
N SER A 256 23.95 5.55 -14.02
CA SER A 256 23.60 5.04 -12.69
C SER A 256 24.36 5.84 -11.64
N ILE A 257 23.72 6.12 -10.51
CA ILE A 257 24.39 6.74 -9.36
C ILE A 257 25.60 5.91 -8.89
N THR A 258 25.66 4.60 -9.17
CA THR A 258 26.81 3.72 -8.83
C THR A 258 28.01 3.87 -9.77
N GLU A 259 27.81 4.44 -10.95
CA GLU A 259 28.84 4.59 -11.99
C GLU A 259 29.50 5.98 -11.96
N VAL A 260 28.98 6.91 -11.15
CA VAL A 260 29.50 8.27 -11.02
C VAL A 260 30.75 8.31 -10.14
N ASP A 261 31.91 8.45 -10.78
CA ASP A 261 33.16 8.83 -10.14
C ASP A 261 33.48 10.33 -10.33
N SER A 262 34.64 10.77 -9.85
CA SER A 262 35.06 12.18 -9.94
C SER A 262 35.44 12.62 -11.35
N GLU A 263 35.88 11.70 -12.22
CA GLU A 263 36.25 12.01 -13.62
C GLU A 263 34.98 12.25 -14.44
N THR A 264 33.99 11.38 -14.27
CA THR A 264 32.63 11.51 -14.80
C THR A 264 31.99 12.85 -14.44
N ILE A 265 32.11 13.32 -13.19
CA ILE A 265 31.62 14.65 -12.78
C ILE A 265 32.31 15.76 -13.59
N VAL A 266 33.64 15.69 -13.78
CA VAL A 266 34.39 16.70 -14.54
C VAL A 266 33.98 16.70 -16.02
N GLU A 267 33.85 15.54 -16.66
CA GLU A 267 33.39 15.44 -18.05
C GLU A 267 32.03 16.11 -18.25
N TYR A 268 31.03 15.82 -17.40
CA TYR A 268 29.72 16.45 -17.49
C TYR A 268 29.76 17.95 -17.14
N ARG A 269 30.66 18.41 -16.26
CA ARG A 269 30.87 19.86 -16.02
C ARG A 269 31.40 20.58 -17.26
N GLU A 270 32.42 20.04 -17.92
CA GLU A 270 32.97 20.62 -19.15
C GLU A 270 31.94 20.60 -20.30
N LEU A 271 31.20 19.50 -20.43
CA LEU A 271 30.17 19.33 -21.43
C LEU A 271 29.00 20.31 -21.24
N PHE A 272 28.53 20.51 -20.00
CA PHE A 272 27.49 21.51 -19.73
C PHE A 272 28.01 22.95 -19.93
N ALA A 273 29.27 23.24 -19.59
CA ALA A 273 29.90 24.53 -19.92
C ALA A 273 29.97 24.75 -21.45
N TYR A 274 30.29 23.72 -22.23
CA TYR A 274 30.25 23.76 -23.70
C TYR A 274 28.83 24.05 -24.23
N LEU A 275 27.80 23.36 -23.73
CA LEU A 275 26.42 23.57 -24.14
C LEU A 275 25.90 24.97 -23.78
N ASN A 276 26.29 25.50 -22.61
CA ASN A 276 26.03 26.88 -22.22
C ASN A 276 26.69 27.88 -23.20
N ASN A 277 27.95 27.63 -23.59
CA ASN A 277 28.65 28.39 -24.63
C ASN A 277 28.07 28.20 -26.06
N ARG A 278 27.06 27.32 -26.25
CA ARG A 278 26.24 27.22 -27.47
C ARG A 278 24.89 27.94 -27.38
N GLY A 279 24.59 28.59 -26.26
CA GLY A 279 23.33 29.31 -26.03
C GLY A 279 22.20 28.44 -25.46
N PHE A 280 22.52 27.31 -24.81
CA PHE A 280 21.55 26.51 -24.06
C PHE A 280 21.72 26.75 -22.54
N ASN A 281 20.69 27.26 -21.87
CA ASN A 281 20.73 27.43 -20.41
C ASN A 281 20.55 26.06 -19.71
N VAL A 282 21.66 25.37 -19.47
CA VAL A 282 21.69 24.04 -18.81
C VAL A 282 21.92 24.13 -17.29
N SER A 283 21.59 25.28 -16.66
CA SER A 283 21.80 25.51 -15.22
C SER A 283 21.06 24.51 -14.32
N TRP A 284 19.90 24.03 -14.74
CA TRP A 284 19.17 22.95 -14.05
C TRP A 284 19.93 21.62 -14.06
N ALA A 285 20.62 21.29 -15.17
CA ALA A 285 21.42 20.08 -15.30
C ALA A 285 22.71 20.17 -14.47
N VAL A 286 23.36 21.33 -14.46
CA VAL A 286 24.50 21.62 -13.57
C VAL A 286 24.09 21.52 -12.09
N SER A 287 22.90 22.02 -11.74
CA SER A 287 22.36 21.92 -10.37
C SER A 287 22.09 20.46 -9.98
N ARG A 288 21.58 19.63 -10.91
CA ARG A 288 21.40 18.19 -10.70
C ARG A 288 22.74 17.46 -10.57
N LEU A 289 23.75 17.84 -11.33
CA LEU A 289 25.12 17.30 -11.23
C LEU A 289 25.77 17.64 -9.89
N ASN A 290 25.65 18.88 -9.41
CA ASN A 290 26.10 19.29 -8.07
C ASN A 290 25.42 18.44 -6.97
N TYR A 291 24.12 18.17 -7.09
CA TYR A 291 23.38 17.34 -6.15
C TYR A 291 23.87 15.88 -6.15
N ILE A 292 24.15 15.32 -7.33
CA ILE A 292 24.74 13.97 -7.48
C ILE A 292 26.13 13.91 -6.83
N GLU A 293 26.99 14.90 -7.08
CA GLU A 293 28.32 15.02 -6.47
C GLU A 293 28.24 15.11 -4.95
N HIS A 294 27.30 15.89 -4.40
CA HIS A 294 27.09 15.96 -2.95
C HIS A 294 26.62 14.63 -2.35
N LEU A 295 25.68 13.92 -3.00
CA LEU A 295 25.24 12.59 -2.57
C LEU A 295 26.36 11.54 -2.63
N ARG A 296 27.28 11.65 -3.60
CA ARG A 296 28.38 10.70 -3.80
C ARG A 296 29.57 10.94 -2.87
N PHE A 297 29.96 12.20 -2.67
CA PHE A 297 31.28 12.54 -2.11
C PHE A 297 31.24 13.42 -0.86
N SER A 298 30.14 14.13 -0.57
CA SER A 298 30.12 15.13 0.52
C SER A 298 29.66 14.61 1.89
N LYS A 299 29.00 13.45 1.95
CA LYS A 299 28.68 12.76 3.21
C LYS A 299 28.49 11.25 2.95
N PRO A 300 29.00 10.34 3.79
CA PRO A 300 28.85 8.89 3.60
C PRO A 300 27.43 8.39 3.98
N LEU A 301 26.37 9.10 3.59
CA LEU A 301 24.98 8.70 3.82
C LEU A 301 24.66 7.31 3.24
N ILE A 302 25.31 6.96 2.13
CA ILE A 302 25.21 5.63 1.51
C ILE A 302 25.82 4.54 2.43
N THR A 303 26.88 4.87 3.18
CA THR A 303 27.49 3.98 4.17
C THR A 303 26.67 3.94 5.47
N GLU A 304 26.18 5.09 5.95
CA GLU A 304 25.25 5.18 7.09
C GLU A 304 23.99 4.33 6.83
N LEU A 305 23.43 4.39 5.61
CA LEU A 305 22.30 3.58 5.19
C LEU A 305 22.64 2.08 5.12
N HIS A 306 23.77 1.71 4.49
CA HIS A 306 24.22 0.32 4.45
C HIS A 306 24.50 -0.27 5.85
N GLU A 307 25.00 0.53 6.80
CA GLU A 307 25.15 0.12 8.20
C GLU A 307 23.78 -0.11 8.88
N ILE A 308 22.76 0.68 8.53
CA ILE A 308 21.39 0.51 9.01
C ILE A 308 20.78 -0.77 8.40
N ASP A 309 20.92 -0.99 7.09
CA ASP A 309 20.42 -2.18 6.41
C ASP A 309 21.04 -3.47 6.98
N CYS A 310 22.35 -3.49 7.23
CA CYS A 310 23.01 -4.62 7.89
C CYS A 310 22.47 -4.89 9.30
N ARG A 311 22.16 -3.86 10.09
CA ARG A 311 21.55 -4.01 11.43
C ARG A 311 20.12 -4.54 11.33
N ILE A 312 19.35 -4.10 10.33
CA ILE A 312 17.99 -4.58 10.09
C ILE A 312 17.99 -6.08 9.76
N ASP A 313 18.89 -6.55 8.91
CA ASP A 313 19.01 -7.99 8.62
C ASP A 313 19.56 -8.81 9.81
N GLU A 314 20.46 -8.24 10.63
CA GLU A 314 20.92 -8.88 11.87
C GLU A 314 19.77 -9.05 12.89
N ASP A 315 18.99 -8.01 13.16
CA ASP A 315 17.89 -8.04 14.12
C ASP A 315 16.69 -8.88 13.61
N LYS A 316 16.44 -8.88 12.30
CA LYS A 316 15.52 -9.81 11.62
C LYS A 316 15.94 -11.27 11.78
N THR A 317 17.24 -11.56 11.74
CA THR A 317 17.78 -12.91 12.01
C THR A 317 17.57 -13.31 13.48
N LYS A 318 17.82 -12.40 14.43
CA LYS A 318 17.53 -12.63 15.88
C LYS A 318 16.03 -12.87 16.12
N LEU A 319 15.15 -12.15 15.43
CA LEU A 319 13.70 -12.36 15.52
C LEU A 319 13.28 -13.75 15.02
N GLN A 320 13.92 -14.27 13.97
CA GLN A 320 13.68 -15.64 13.48
C GLN A 320 14.14 -16.71 14.49
N GLU A 321 15.30 -16.53 15.15
CA GLU A 321 15.76 -17.42 16.22
C GLU A 321 14.79 -17.40 17.41
N LEU A 322 14.35 -16.21 17.83
CA LEU A 322 13.37 -16.06 18.92
C LEU A 322 12.02 -16.70 18.58
N GLN A 323 11.54 -16.59 17.33
CA GLN A 323 10.32 -17.27 16.89
C GLN A 323 10.47 -18.80 16.96
N ALA A 324 11.57 -19.36 16.46
CA ALA A 324 11.83 -20.79 16.54
C ALA A 324 11.88 -21.31 17.99
N ARG A 325 12.43 -20.51 18.91
CA ARG A 325 12.44 -20.81 20.36
C ARG A 325 11.05 -20.71 21.01
N VAL A 326 10.19 -19.81 20.55
CA VAL A 326 8.79 -19.74 20.99
C VAL A 326 8.01 -20.98 20.55
N ASP A 327 8.22 -21.46 19.32
CA ASP A 327 7.54 -22.66 18.82
C ASP A 327 8.05 -23.97 19.49
N ASP A 328 9.33 -24.04 19.88
CA ASP A 328 9.89 -25.11 20.72
C ASP A 328 9.34 -25.12 22.15
N VAL A 329 9.14 -23.95 22.77
CA VAL A 329 8.48 -23.85 24.09
C VAL A 329 7.00 -24.24 23.98
N LYS A 330 6.35 -23.90 22.87
CA LYS A 330 4.94 -24.20 22.61
C LYS A 330 4.67 -25.70 22.41
N SER A 331 5.53 -26.43 21.70
CA SER A 331 5.37 -27.90 21.58
C SER A 331 5.56 -28.59 22.93
N LYS A 332 6.57 -28.19 23.71
CA LYS A 332 6.80 -28.71 25.08
C LYS A 332 5.62 -28.44 26.03
N LEU A 333 4.90 -27.34 25.84
CA LEU A 333 3.66 -27.06 26.58
C LEU A 333 2.56 -28.08 26.22
N GLN A 334 2.40 -28.41 24.94
CA GLN A 334 1.41 -29.36 24.44
C GLN A 334 1.70 -30.81 24.89
N ASP A 335 2.97 -31.23 24.88
CA ASP A 335 3.40 -32.52 25.42
C ASP A 335 3.09 -32.64 26.93
N LEU A 336 3.31 -31.56 27.69
CA LEU A 336 3.01 -31.51 29.12
C LEU A 336 1.49 -31.52 29.39
N GLU A 337 0.69 -30.82 28.57
CA GLU A 337 -0.77 -30.83 28.64
C GLU A 337 -1.33 -32.25 28.41
N ALA A 338 -0.82 -32.96 27.40
CA ALA A 338 -1.18 -34.36 27.14
C ALA A 338 -0.81 -35.30 28.30
N HIS A 339 0.36 -35.10 28.93
CA HIS A 339 0.76 -35.87 30.11
C HIS A 339 -0.13 -35.56 31.35
N VAL A 340 -0.63 -34.34 31.49
CA VAL A 340 -1.59 -33.98 32.55
C VAL A 340 -2.94 -34.67 32.34
N ASP A 341 -3.45 -34.73 31.11
CA ASP A 341 -4.73 -35.40 30.83
C ASP A 341 -4.63 -36.94 30.94
N ASP A 342 -3.51 -37.57 30.58
CA ASP A 342 -3.24 -39.00 30.87
C ASP A 342 -3.26 -39.30 32.37
N ALA A 343 -2.53 -38.52 33.19
CA ALA A 343 -2.49 -38.68 34.63
C ALA A 343 -3.88 -38.50 35.27
N LYS A 344 -4.68 -37.58 34.74
CA LYS A 344 -6.06 -37.29 35.14
C LYS A 344 -7.04 -38.39 34.70
N SER A 345 -6.79 -39.10 33.60
CA SER A 345 -7.51 -40.33 33.26
C SER A 345 -7.21 -41.43 34.27
N LYS A 346 -5.93 -41.74 34.50
CA LYS A 346 -5.48 -42.76 35.46
C LYS A 346 -6.02 -42.50 36.88
N LEU A 347 -6.14 -41.25 37.28
CA LEU A 347 -6.79 -40.87 38.55
C LEU A 347 -8.28 -41.23 38.61
N ARG A 348 -9.03 -41.04 37.51
CA ARG A 348 -10.45 -41.46 37.42
C ARG A 348 -10.59 -42.98 37.42
N ASP A 349 -9.69 -43.68 36.75
CA ASP A 349 -9.68 -45.15 36.71
C ASP A 349 -9.43 -45.72 38.13
N LEU A 350 -8.47 -45.16 38.86
CA LEU A 350 -8.22 -45.49 40.27
C LEU A 350 -9.38 -45.11 41.22
N GLN A 351 -10.04 -43.98 40.99
CA GLN A 351 -11.25 -43.60 41.74
C GLN A 351 -12.41 -44.59 41.49
N THR A 352 -12.58 -45.03 40.26
CA THR A 352 -13.61 -46.01 39.86
C THR A 352 -13.33 -47.38 40.47
N LEU A 353 -12.08 -47.86 40.38
CA LEU A 353 -11.64 -49.11 41.01
C LEU A 353 -11.79 -49.07 42.54
N ARG A 354 -11.51 -47.93 43.19
CA ARG A 354 -11.74 -47.76 44.63
C ARG A 354 -13.22 -47.91 44.99
N LEU A 355 -14.12 -47.33 44.19
CA LEU A 355 -15.57 -47.42 44.42
C LEU A 355 -16.08 -48.86 44.22
N GLU A 356 -15.61 -49.55 43.18
CA GLU A 356 -15.90 -50.98 42.95
C GLU A 356 -15.46 -51.83 44.15
N LYS A 357 -14.23 -51.65 44.64
CA LYS A 357 -13.69 -52.41 45.78
C LYS A 357 -14.42 -52.11 47.09
N LEU A 358 -14.86 -50.86 47.32
CA LEU A 358 -15.73 -50.54 48.47
C LEU A 358 -17.09 -51.23 48.36
N THR A 359 -17.68 -51.30 47.16
CA THR A 359 -18.96 -52.00 46.92
C THR A 359 -18.82 -53.52 47.13
N GLU A 360 -17.68 -54.11 46.75
CA GLU A 360 -17.36 -55.52 46.99
C GLU A 360 -17.21 -55.82 48.49
N ILE A 361 -16.59 -54.92 49.27
CA ILE A 361 -16.51 -54.99 50.73
C ILE A 361 -17.91 -54.88 51.35
N GLU A 362 -18.73 -53.91 50.93
CA GLU A 362 -20.09 -53.73 51.47
C GLU A 362 -20.96 -54.97 51.25
N LYS A 363 -20.89 -55.56 50.06
CA LYS A 363 -21.59 -56.81 49.71
C LYS A 363 -21.12 -58.01 50.53
N SER A 364 -19.88 -58.01 51.02
CA SER A 364 -19.25 -59.14 51.71
C SER A 364 -19.34 -59.04 53.24
N PHE A 365 -19.35 -57.82 53.79
CA PHE A 365 -19.24 -57.55 55.23
C PHE A 365 -20.33 -56.60 55.76
N GLY A 366 -21.26 -56.15 54.90
CA GLY A 366 -22.25 -55.13 55.23
C GLY A 366 -21.65 -53.73 55.40
N THR A 367 -22.51 -52.78 55.76
CA THR A 367 -22.15 -51.35 55.93
C THR A 367 -21.11 -51.10 57.03
N MET A 368 -20.99 -52.00 58.00
CA MET A 368 -19.95 -51.92 59.04
C MET A 368 -18.55 -52.18 58.46
N GLY A 369 -18.43 -53.08 57.47
CA GLY A 369 -17.17 -53.35 56.78
C GLY A 369 -16.70 -52.16 55.93
N THR A 370 -17.61 -51.43 55.28
CA THR A 370 -17.26 -50.20 54.54
C THR A 370 -16.90 -49.05 55.47
N ASN A 371 -17.59 -48.87 56.60
CA ASN A 371 -17.23 -47.84 57.59
C ASN A 371 -15.80 -48.04 58.11
N LEU A 372 -15.44 -49.27 58.50
CA LEU A 372 -14.06 -49.63 58.90
C LEU A 372 -13.02 -49.47 57.77
N SER A 373 -13.45 -49.56 56.50
CA SER A 373 -12.57 -49.42 55.32
C SER A 373 -12.38 -47.97 54.85
N VAL A 374 -13.20 -47.03 55.35
CA VAL A 374 -13.17 -45.60 54.95
C VAL A 374 -12.76 -44.70 56.13
N GLY A 375 -13.04 -45.12 57.36
CA GLY A 375 -12.69 -44.40 58.59
C GLY A 375 -11.58 -45.05 59.40
N SER A 376 -11.53 -44.71 60.69
CA SER A 376 -10.67 -45.35 61.69
C SER A 376 -11.51 -46.20 62.66
N ILE A 377 -10.89 -47.20 63.28
CA ILE A 377 -11.55 -48.28 64.05
C ILE A 377 -12.49 -47.79 65.18
N GLY A 378 -12.35 -46.54 65.64
CA GLY A 378 -13.24 -45.93 66.64
C GLY A 378 -14.50 -45.25 66.09
N ALA A 379 -14.66 -45.10 64.77
CA ALA A 379 -15.76 -44.34 64.18
C ALA A 379 -17.13 -45.00 64.42
N ASP A 380 -17.21 -46.32 64.21
CA ASP A 380 -18.45 -47.09 64.36
C ASP A 380 -19.04 -46.99 65.78
N LEU A 381 -18.15 -46.96 66.78
CA LEU A 381 -18.47 -46.90 68.21
C LEU A 381 -19.09 -45.56 68.65
N LEU A 382 -19.04 -44.53 67.79
CA LEU A 382 -19.56 -43.19 68.05
C LEU A 382 -20.82 -42.86 67.21
N SER A 383 -21.24 -43.76 66.32
CA SER A 383 -22.35 -43.53 65.38
C SER A 383 -23.74 -43.89 65.95
N SER A 384 -23.80 -44.33 67.22
CA SER A 384 -25.02 -44.84 67.86
C SER A 384 -25.34 -44.18 69.21
N ALA A 385 -25.00 -42.89 69.34
CA ALA A 385 -25.21 -42.06 70.52
C ALA A 385 -26.15 -40.88 70.23
#